data_AF-A0A6I9N223-F1
#
_entry.id   AF-A0A6I9N223-F1
#
_cell.length_a   1.000
_cell.length_b   1.000
_cell.length_c   1.000
_cell.angle_alpha   90.00
_cell.angle_beta   90.00
_cell.angle_gamma   90.00
#
_symmetry.space_group_name_H-M   'P 1'
#
loop_
_entity.id
_entity.type
_entity.pdbx_description
1 polymer ?
#
loop_
_entity_poly.entity_id
_entity_poly.type
_entity_poly.pdbx_seq_one_letter_code
_entity_poly.pdbx_strand_id
1 'polypeptide(L)'
;WPKTLAGILAFLPCAPATFGSAHHPSSSAAHPSSQRGKKAWRSCDQSGRWAEEDYTQCPYASELTRVLHELTQITVNTTNAQPLGQQLVAFTSRAAHFTDVMDVIFVTHLVERLTRLVEKRKDLGDYISDIASNMMLVEEHVLWMAQNEARACTRIVQCVERIADLSLTGDNQVISKVSANIALEAFLIQPSNFLGLSCTALQRTPPSSAISPLPDGHSHSDQDKIREGDAAGESLLNFKCHTVNNSASTASQLSK
;
A
#
# COMPACT_ATOMS: atom_id res chain seq x y z
N TRP A 1 -9.97 -23.34 21.19
CA TRP A 1 -10.03 -22.97 22.63
C TRP A 1 -10.13 -24.22 23.49
N PRO A 2 -9.34 -24.34 24.58
CA PRO A 2 -9.39 -25.49 25.48
C PRO A 2 -10.71 -25.53 26.26
N LYS A 3 -11.09 -26.71 26.79
CA LYS A 3 -12.23 -26.83 27.71
C LYS A 3 -12.02 -25.90 28.91
N THR A 4 -13.00 -25.05 29.18
CA THR A 4 -12.91 -23.97 30.17
C THR A 4 -14.18 -23.92 31.01
N LEU A 5 -14.03 -23.75 32.33
CA LEU A 5 -15.16 -23.69 33.26
C LEU A 5 -15.99 -22.42 33.03
N ALA A 6 -17.29 -22.51 33.28
CA ALA A 6 -18.22 -21.37 33.21
C ALA A 6 -17.75 -20.23 34.13
N GLY A 7 -17.83 -18.98 33.63
CA GLY A 7 -17.36 -17.78 34.32
C GLY A 7 -15.86 -17.50 34.23
N ILE A 8 -15.08 -18.29 33.49
CA ILE A 8 -13.61 -18.17 33.40
C ILE A 8 -13.16 -17.71 32.01
N LEU A 9 -12.10 -16.89 31.99
CA LEU A 9 -11.37 -16.52 30.78
C LEU A 9 -10.38 -17.61 30.37
N ALA A 10 -10.43 -18.02 29.11
CA ALA A 10 -9.40 -18.82 28.48
C ALA A 10 -8.43 -17.92 27.72
N PHE A 11 -7.15 -18.25 27.77
CA PHE A 11 -6.09 -17.56 27.03
C PHE A 11 -5.40 -18.53 26.10
N LEU A 12 -5.13 -18.11 24.86
CA LEU A 12 -4.30 -18.86 23.92
C LEU A 12 -3.26 -17.92 23.30
N PRO A 13 -2.02 -18.40 23.04
CA PRO A 13 -1.10 -17.65 22.21
C PRO A 13 -1.73 -17.43 20.83
N CYS A 14 -1.47 -16.28 20.22
CA CYS A 14 -1.84 -16.07 18.83
C CYS A 14 -1.19 -17.14 17.95
N ALA A 15 -1.85 -17.52 16.85
CA ALA A 15 -1.28 -18.45 15.89
C ALA A 15 0.13 -17.96 15.51
N PRO A 16 1.17 -18.83 15.59
CA PRO A 16 2.52 -18.40 15.31
C PRO A 16 2.57 -17.83 13.89
N ALA A 17 3.24 -16.68 13.73
CA ALA A 17 3.65 -16.22 12.42
C ALA A 17 4.67 -17.25 11.91
N THR A 18 4.21 -18.30 11.25
CA THR A 18 5.09 -19.26 10.58
C THR A 18 5.63 -18.60 9.32
N PHE A 19 6.42 -17.53 9.48
CA PHE A 19 7.04 -16.79 8.39
C PHE A 19 8.47 -16.40 8.75
N GLY A 20 9.42 -16.96 7.99
CA GLY A 20 10.66 -16.25 7.66
C GLY A 20 11.95 -16.64 8.37
N SER A 21 11.96 -17.46 9.42
CA SER A 21 13.22 -18.05 9.90
C SER A 21 13.54 -19.27 9.05
N ALA A 22 14.24 -19.05 7.93
CA ALA A 22 15.17 -20.06 7.44
C ALA A 22 16.02 -20.49 8.64
N HIS A 23 16.05 -21.80 8.89
CA HIS A 23 16.91 -22.39 9.91
C HIS A 23 18.36 -21.96 9.66
N HIS A 24 18.83 -20.95 10.39
CA HIS A 24 20.25 -20.80 10.67
C HIS A 24 20.53 -21.59 11.96
N PRO A 25 21.27 -22.70 11.89
CA PRO A 25 21.75 -23.36 13.09
C PRO A 25 22.98 -22.58 13.57
N SER A 26 22.76 -21.55 14.38
CA SER A 26 23.84 -20.99 15.19
C SER A 26 23.30 -20.44 16.50
N SER A 27 23.68 -21.16 17.55
CA SER A 27 23.52 -20.82 18.95
C SER A 27 23.81 -19.34 19.23
N SER A 28 22.83 -18.62 19.75
CA SER A 28 23.07 -17.64 20.81
C SER A 28 21.77 -17.43 21.57
N ALA A 29 21.89 -17.48 22.89
CA ALA A 29 20.80 -17.47 23.84
C ALA A 29 19.83 -16.30 23.57
N ALA A 30 18.55 -16.64 23.39
CA ALA A 30 17.48 -15.67 23.48
C ALA A 30 17.52 -15.03 24.88
N HIS A 31 17.94 -13.77 24.93
CA HIS A 31 17.75 -12.93 26.09
C HIS A 31 16.25 -12.89 26.43
N PRO A 32 15.85 -13.25 27.66
CA PRO A 32 14.46 -13.19 28.08
C PRO A 32 14.15 -11.76 28.55
N SER A 33 13.94 -10.84 27.62
CA SER A 33 13.45 -9.50 27.93
C SER A 33 12.13 -9.22 27.22
N SER A 34 11.05 -9.46 27.97
CA SER A 34 9.79 -8.70 27.88
C SER A 34 9.01 -8.69 26.55
N GLN A 35 8.98 -9.78 25.78
CA GLN A 35 7.79 -10.04 24.96
C GLN A 35 6.89 -11.02 25.70
N ARG A 36 5.96 -10.47 26.49
CA ARG A 36 4.79 -11.22 26.95
C ARG A 36 4.08 -11.66 25.66
N GLY A 37 4.28 -12.92 25.24
CA GLY A 37 3.83 -13.38 23.92
C GLY A 37 2.37 -12.99 23.68
N LYS A 38 2.10 -12.41 22.50
CA LYS A 38 0.77 -11.92 22.13
C LYS A 38 -0.26 -13.04 22.30
N LYS A 39 -1.34 -12.76 23.01
CA LYS A 39 -2.38 -13.74 23.38
C LYS A 39 -3.75 -13.20 23.04
N ALA A 40 -4.62 -14.08 22.57
CA ALA A 40 -6.05 -13.85 22.56
C ALA A 40 -6.66 -14.36 23.86
N TRP A 41 -7.84 -13.84 24.21
CA TRP A 41 -8.68 -14.43 25.23
C TRP A 41 -10.14 -14.57 24.81
N ARG A 42 -10.85 -15.52 25.42
CA ARG A 42 -12.31 -15.67 25.34
C ARG A 42 -12.91 -15.96 26.70
N SER A 43 -14.10 -15.44 26.94
CA SER A 43 -14.90 -15.71 28.14
C SER A 43 -15.81 -16.90 27.92
N CYS A 44 -15.84 -17.83 28.89
CA CYS A 44 -16.88 -18.83 29.01
C CYS A 44 -17.98 -18.26 29.92
N ASP A 45 -19.19 -18.04 29.42
CA ASP A 45 -20.28 -17.47 30.19
C ASP A 45 -20.78 -18.42 31.30
N GLN A 46 -21.67 -17.93 32.15
CA GLN A 46 -22.22 -18.72 33.27
C GLN A 46 -23.03 -19.94 32.81
N SER A 47 -23.47 -19.98 31.55
CA SER A 47 -24.18 -21.12 30.95
C SER A 47 -23.24 -22.13 30.28
N GLY A 48 -21.92 -21.91 30.35
CA GLY A 48 -20.92 -22.78 29.75
C GLY A 48 -20.77 -22.60 28.23
N ARG A 49 -21.20 -21.46 27.67
CA ARG A 49 -21.02 -21.11 26.26
C ARG A 49 -19.91 -20.09 26.09
N TRP A 50 -19.22 -20.13 24.95
CA TRP A 50 -18.27 -19.06 24.62
C TRP A 50 -19.02 -17.75 24.36
N ALA A 51 -18.52 -16.68 24.96
CA ALA A 51 -19.06 -15.32 24.86
C ALA A 51 -17.97 -14.37 24.35
N GLU A 52 -17.75 -13.27 25.07
CA GLU A 52 -16.80 -12.19 24.73
C GLU A 52 -15.42 -12.71 24.35
N GLU A 53 -14.79 -11.99 23.43
CA GLU A 53 -13.51 -12.35 22.84
C GLU A 53 -12.64 -11.12 22.59
N ASP A 54 -11.34 -11.32 22.67
CA ASP A 54 -10.34 -10.31 22.38
C ASP A 54 -9.20 -10.97 21.61
N TYR A 55 -9.12 -10.60 20.34
CA TYR A 55 -8.05 -10.99 19.43
C TYR A 55 -7.20 -9.79 19.02
N THR A 56 -7.29 -8.65 19.72
CA THR A 56 -6.59 -7.40 19.34
C THR A 56 -5.08 -7.58 19.28
N GLN A 57 -4.54 -8.59 19.96
CA GLN A 57 -3.12 -8.93 19.91
C GLN A 57 -2.76 -9.93 18.80
N CYS A 58 -3.73 -10.50 18.08
CA CYS A 58 -3.50 -11.57 17.10
C CYS A 58 -3.63 -11.08 15.66
N PRO A 59 -2.51 -11.07 14.89
CA PRO A 59 -2.55 -10.44 13.57
C PRO A 59 -3.50 -11.10 12.57
N TYR A 60 -3.67 -12.41 12.66
CA TYR A 60 -4.51 -13.19 11.74
C TYR A 60 -6.00 -13.22 12.11
N ALA A 61 -6.45 -12.40 13.06
CA ALA A 61 -7.86 -12.32 13.43
C ALA A 61 -8.68 -11.56 12.37
N SER A 62 -8.04 -10.66 11.63
CA SER A 62 -8.67 -9.90 10.54
C SER A 62 -8.78 -10.75 9.27
N GLU A 63 -9.97 -10.77 8.68
CA GLU A 63 -10.21 -11.41 7.38
C GLU A 63 -9.29 -10.83 6.29
N LEU A 64 -9.07 -9.51 6.33
CA LEU A 64 -8.19 -8.82 5.40
C LEU A 64 -6.76 -9.38 5.46
N THR A 65 -6.22 -9.51 6.67
CA THR A 65 -4.88 -10.02 6.90
C THR A 65 -4.75 -11.47 6.45
N ARG A 66 -5.80 -12.28 6.64
CA ARG A 66 -5.85 -13.66 6.15
C ARG A 66 -5.81 -13.74 4.63
N VAL A 67 -6.60 -12.93 3.93
CA VAL A 67 -6.61 -12.93 2.45
C VAL A 67 -5.27 -12.45 1.90
N LEU A 68 -4.70 -11.38 2.44
CA LEU A 68 -3.36 -10.91 2.05
C LEU A 68 -2.31 -12.01 2.27
N HIS A 69 -2.40 -12.71 3.39
CA HIS A 69 -1.54 -13.85 3.68
C HIS A 69 -1.70 -14.98 2.64
N GLU A 70 -2.93 -15.37 2.28
CA GLU A 70 -3.17 -16.39 1.25
C GLU A 70 -2.59 -15.98 -0.11
N LEU A 71 -2.72 -14.71 -0.50
CA LEU A 71 -2.10 -14.17 -1.71
C LEU A 71 -0.57 -14.33 -1.68
N THR A 72 0.07 -14.16 -0.52
CA THR A 72 1.52 -14.40 -0.38
C THR A 72 1.93 -15.86 -0.52
N GLN A 73 1.00 -16.81 -0.47
CA GLN A 73 1.30 -18.23 -0.74
C GLN A 73 1.29 -18.57 -2.23
N ILE A 74 0.74 -17.69 -3.07
CA ILE A 74 0.69 -17.90 -4.52
C ILE A 74 2.08 -17.66 -5.13
N THR A 75 2.56 -18.62 -5.93
CA THR A 75 3.77 -18.46 -6.74
C THR A 75 3.52 -17.48 -7.87
N VAL A 76 4.22 -16.34 -7.86
CA VAL A 76 4.07 -15.27 -8.86
C VAL A 76 4.94 -15.55 -10.08
N ASN A 77 4.36 -15.46 -11.27
CA ASN A 77 5.00 -15.62 -12.57
C ASN A 77 4.42 -14.63 -13.59
N THR A 78 4.93 -14.64 -14.81
CA THR A 78 4.52 -13.68 -15.86
C THR A 78 3.04 -13.76 -16.25
N THR A 79 2.40 -14.93 -16.10
CA THR A 79 1.02 -15.16 -16.50
C THR A 79 0.03 -14.65 -15.46
N ASN A 80 0.34 -14.83 -14.16
CA ASN A 80 -0.54 -14.40 -13.07
C ASN A 80 -0.18 -13.03 -12.44
N ALA A 81 0.94 -12.41 -12.85
CA ALA A 81 1.35 -11.12 -12.30
C ALA A 81 0.36 -9.99 -12.53
N GLN A 82 -0.28 -9.94 -13.71
CA GLN A 82 -1.28 -8.90 -14.00
C GLN A 82 -2.52 -8.99 -13.12
N PRO A 83 -3.25 -10.13 -13.09
CA PRO A 83 -4.44 -10.23 -12.24
C PRO A 83 -4.10 -10.03 -10.76
N LEU A 84 -2.92 -10.50 -10.31
CA LEU A 84 -2.45 -10.23 -8.96
C LEU A 84 -2.21 -8.74 -8.71
N GLY A 85 -1.57 -8.03 -9.64
CA GLY A 85 -1.34 -6.58 -9.54
C GLY A 85 -2.65 -5.79 -9.47
N GLN A 86 -3.62 -6.11 -10.33
CA GLN A 86 -4.96 -5.51 -10.33
C GLN A 86 -5.69 -5.78 -9.02
N GLN A 87 -5.67 -7.03 -8.55
CA GLN A 87 -6.27 -7.42 -7.28
C GLN A 87 -5.62 -6.64 -6.12
N LEU A 88 -4.30 -6.49 -6.12
CA LEU A 88 -3.59 -5.79 -5.06
C LEU A 88 -3.82 -4.27 -5.06
N VAL A 89 -3.95 -3.63 -6.23
CA VAL A 89 -4.42 -2.24 -6.33
C VAL A 89 -5.83 -2.10 -5.72
N ALA A 90 -6.75 -3.00 -6.07
CA ALA A 90 -8.10 -2.98 -5.51
C ALA A 90 -8.09 -3.20 -3.98
N PHE A 91 -7.28 -4.12 -3.46
CA PHE A 91 -7.13 -4.30 -2.02
C PHE A 91 -6.58 -3.06 -1.31
N THR A 92 -5.54 -2.45 -1.88
CA THR A 92 -4.87 -1.30 -1.28
C THR A 92 -5.62 0.02 -1.46
N SER A 93 -6.62 0.11 -2.35
CA SER A 93 -7.52 1.28 -2.45
C SER A 93 -8.16 1.69 -1.11
N ARG A 94 -8.28 0.73 -0.17
CA ARG A 94 -8.82 0.93 1.18
C ARG A 94 -7.73 0.89 2.26
N ALA A 95 -6.49 1.22 1.91
CA ALA A 95 -5.33 1.19 2.80
C ALA A 95 -5.50 2.06 4.05
N ALA A 96 -6.33 3.11 4.01
CA ALA A 96 -6.69 3.90 5.19
C ALA A 96 -7.37 3.09 6.31
N HIS A 97 -7.88 1.90 6.01
CA HIS A 97 -8.49 0.98 6.98
C HIS A 97 -7.54 -0.14 7.44
N PHE A 98 -6.27 -0.11 7.05
CA PHE A 98 -5.30 -1.10 7.52
C PHE A 98 -4.94 -0.78 8.96
N THR A 99 -5.35 -1.66 9.87
CA THR A 99 -5.06 -1.55 11.30
C THR A 99 -3.98 -2.51 11.76
N ASP A 100 -3.65 -3.52 10.94
CA ASP A 100 -2.64 -4.52 11.27
C ASP A 100 -1.30 -4.25 10.58
N VAL A 101 -0.23 -4.35 11.36
CA VAL A 101 1.15 -4.29 10.89
C VAL A 101 1.40 -5.33 9.79
N MET A 102 0.81 -6.51 9.91
CA MET A 102 0.97 -7.61 8.95
C MET A 102 0.36 -7.30 7.59
N ASP A 103 -0.69 -6.46 7.51
CA ASP A 103 -1.28 -6.07 6.22
C ASP A 103 -0.25 -5.34 5.36
N VAL A 104 0.47 -4.38 5.96
CA VAL A 104 1.53 -3.61 5.30
C VAL A 104 2.69 -4.52 4.89
N ILE A 105 3.09 -5.46 5.76
CA ILE A 105 4.18 -6.39 5.49
C ILE A 105 3.84 -7.34 4.33
N PHE A 106 2.61 -7.87 4.29
CA PHE A 106 2.19 -8.75 3.20
C PHE A 106 2.06 -8.02 1.87
N VAL A 107 1.50 -6.81 1.85
CA VAL A 107 1.51 -5.97 0.64
C VAL A 107 2.94 -5.74 0.18
N THR A 108 3.86 -5.40 1.08
CA THR A 108 5.29 -5.22 0.74
C THR A 108 5.86 -6.47 0.05
N HIS A 109 5.59 -7.66 0.59
CA HIS A 109 6.07 -8.92 0.00
C HIS A 109 5.50 -9.17 -1.39
N LEU A 110 4.23 -8.85 -1.62
CA LEU A 110 3.59 -9.01 -2.92
C LEU A 110 4.13 -8.01 -3.95
N VAL A 111 4.34 -6.74 -3.54
CA VAL A 111 4.93 -5.69 -4.38
C VAL A 111 6.34 -6.07 -4.82
N GLU A 112 7.18 -6.59 -3.92
CA GLU A 112 8.53 -7.06 -4.28
C GLU A 112 8.49 -8.19 -5.31
N ARG A 113 7.53 -9.12 -5.19
CA ARG A 113 7.37 -10.21 -6.17
C ARG A 113 6.94 -9.70 -7.54
N LEU A 114 6.02 -8.72 -7.59
CA LEU A 114 5.63 -8.06 -8.84
C LEU A 114 6.82 -7.29 -9.45
N THR A 115 7.60 -6.60 -8.62
CA THR A 115 8.77 -5.80 -9.05
C THR A 115 9.79 -6.66 -9.81
N ARG A 116 10.04 -7.90 -9.37
CA ARG A 116 10.95 -8.84 -10.06
C ARG A 116 10.54 -9.19 -11.49
N LEU A 117 9.31 -8.89 -11.89
CA LEU A 117 8.76 -9.19 -13.21
C LEU A 117 8.60 -7.95 -14.10
N VAL A 118 8.90 -6.75 -13.60
CA VAL A 118 8.74 -5.48 -14.34
C VAL A 118 9.56 -5.47 -15.63
N GLU A 119 10.77 -6.02 -15.62
CA GLU A 119 11.60 -6.11 -16.82
C GLU A 119 10.91 -6.89 -17.95
N LYS A 120 10.17 -7.95 -17.61
CA LYS A 120 9.44 -8.79 -18.55
C LYS A 120 8.07 -8.21 -18.92
N ARG A 121 7.44 -7.49 -18.00
CA ARG A 121 6.13 -6.86 -18.21
C ARG A 121 6.09 -5.46 -17.59
N LYS A 122 6.29 -4.46 -18.45
CA LYS A 122 6.47 -3.05 -18.04
C LYS A 122 5.20 -2.42 -17.44
N ASP A 123 4.02 -2.96 -17.76
CA ASP A 123 2.73 -2.53 -17.18
C ASP A 123 2.65 -2.81 -15.66
N LEU A 124 3.49 -3.71 -15.15
CA LEU A 124 3.58 -3.94 -13.70
C LEU A 124 4.09 -2.74 -12.91
N GLY A 125 4.84 -1.83 -13.56
CA GLY A 125 5.30 -0.58 -12.93
C GLY A 125 4.13 0.33 -12.53
N ASP A 126 3.04 0.35 -13.30
CA ASP A 126 1.84 1.14 -12.98
C ASP A 126 1.20 0.63 -11.69
N TYR A 127 0.96 -0.68 -11.59
CA TYR A 127 0.39 -1.27 -10.38
C TYR A 127 1.28 -1.05 -9.15
N ILE A 128 2.61 -1.15 -9.28
CA ILE A 128 3.54 -0.92 -8.16
C ILE A 128 3.46 0.53 -7.67
N SER A 129 3.44 1.50 -8.58
CA SER A 129 3.24 2.93 -8.26
C SER A 129 1.91 3.17 -7.55
N ASP A 130 0.82 2.61 -8.07
CA ASP A 130 -0.53 2.80 -7.51
C ASP A 130 -0.65 2.18 -6.12
N ILE A 131 -0.12 0.95 -5.94
CA ILE A 131 -0.08 0.29 -4.64
C ILE A 131 0.73 1.12 -3.66
N ALA A 132 1.93 1.58 -4.03
CA ALA A 132 2.76 2.40 -3.16
C ALA A 132 2.06 3.71 -2.77
N SER A 133 1.41 4.38 -3.72
CA SER A 133 0.61 5.59 -3.48
C SER A 133 -0.56 5.33 -2.53
N ASN A 134 -1.26 4.20 -2.70
CA ASN A 134 -2.31 3.78 -1.78
C ASN A 134 -1.78 3.52 -0.37
N MET A 135 -0.63 2.86 -0.25
CA MET A 135 -0.01 2.54 1.04
C MET A 135 0.42 3.79 1.83
N MET A 136 0.57 4.95 1.19
CA MET A 136 0.79 6.24 1.88
C MET A 136 -0.45 6.71 2.66
N LEU A 137 -1.62 6.10 2.46
CA LEU A 137 -2.85 6.41 3.19
C LEU A 137 -3.01 5.59 4.48
N VAL A 138 -2.16 4.59 4.72
CA VAL A 138 -2.16 3.83 5.98
C VAL A 138 -1.81 4.76 7.14
N GLU A 139 -2.41 4.51 8.29
CA GLU A 139 -2.15 5.27 9.51
C GLU A 139 -0.66 5.22 9.92
N GLU A 140 -0.13 6.37 10.36
CA GLU A 140 1.32 6.57 10.56
C GLU A 140 1.91 5.60 11.58
N HIS A 141 1.20 5.32 12.68
CA HIS A 141 1.68 4.39 13.68
C HIS A 141 1.75 2.95 13.15
N VAL A 142 0.77 2.49 12.36
CA VAL A 142 0.84 1.19 11.66
C VAL A 142 2.04 1.12 10.71
N LEU A 143 2.27 2.18 9.91
CA LEU A 143 3.44 2.26 9.02
C LEU A 143 4.75 2.23 9.80
N TRP A 144 4.85 2.97 10.90
CA TRP A 144 6.04 2.98 11.77
C TRP A 144 6.32 1.59 12.36
N MET A 145 5.28 0.89 12.81
CA MET A 145 5.42 -0.47 13.32
C MET A 145 5.90 -1.43 12.22
N ALA A 146 5.32 -1.37 11.01
CA ALA A 146 5.71 -2.22 9.89
C ALA A 146 7.14 -1.91 9.40
N GLN A 147 7.54 -0.64 9.46
CA GLN A 147 8.90 -0.20 9.17
C GLN A 147 9.90 -0.76 10.18
N ASN A 148 9.59 -0.73 11.47
CA ASN A 148 10.47 -1.27 12.51
C ASN A 148 10.56 -2.80 12.47
N GLU A 149 9.45 -3.48 12.20
CA GLU A 149 9.37 -4.95 12.16
C GLU A 149 10.08 -5.52 10.93
N ALA A 150 9.81 -4.96 9.73
CA ALA A 150 10.20 -5.59 8.47
C ALA A 150 10.77 -4.63 7.41
N ARG A 151 11.10 -3.39 7.80
CA ARG A 151 11.55 -2.32 6.88
C ARG A 151 10.58 -2.10 5.72
N ALA A 152 9.28 -2.28 5.99
CA ALA A 152 8.25 -2.37 4.96
C ALA A 152 8.18 -1.12 4.07
N CYS A 153 8.12 0.08 4.65
CA CYS A 153 8.06 1.34 3.91
C CYS A 153 9.30 1.56 3.05
N THR A 154 10.50 1.33 3.61
CA THR A 154 11.76 1.42 2.84
C THR A 154 11.75 0.48 1.64
N ARG A 155 11.28 -0.76 1.80
CA ARG A 155 11.21 -1.75 0.72
C ARG A 155 10.19 -1.37 -0.36
N ILE A 156 9.05 -0.80 0.02
CA ILE A 156 8.07 -0.26 -0.95
C ILE A 156 8.69 0.87 -1.78
N VAL A 157 9.35 1.83 -1.14
CA VAL A 157 10.03 2.94 -1.85
C VAL A 157 11.08 2.39 -2.82
N GLN A 158 11.90 1.44 -2.38
CA GLN A 158 12.89 0.78 -3.24
C GLN A 158 12.26 0.05 -4.44
N CYS A 159 11.04 -0.51 -4.28
CA CYS A 159 10.33 -1.13 -5.39
C CYS A 159 9.90 -0.09 -6.44
N VAL A 160 9.46 1.10 -6.01
CA VAL A 160 9.12 2.22 -6.91
C VAL A 160 10.37 2.75 -7.61
N GLU A 161 11.46 2.97 -6.89
CA GLU A 161 12.74 3.43 -7.45
C GLU A 161 13.24 2.47 -8.54
N ARG A 162 13.18 1.16 -8.29
CA ARG A 162 13.59 0.12 -9.23
C ARG A 162 12.76 0.08 -10.51
N ILE A 163 11.59 0.71 -10.58
CA ILE A 163 10.83 0.81 -11.83
C ILE A 163 11.68 1.48 -12.91
N ALA A 164 12.40 2.55 -12.55
CA ALA A 164 13.26 3.27 -13.48
C ALA A 164 14.34 2.35 -14.06
N ASP A 165 15.10 1.68 -13.18
CA ASP A 165 16.19 0.77 -13.58
C ASP A 165 15.70 -0.40 -14.43
N LEU A 166 14.55 -0.98 -14.08
CA LEU A 166 14.02 -2.16 -14.73
C LEU A 166 13.26 -1.84 -16.02
N SER A 167 12.89 -0.57 -16.23
CA SER A 167 12.04 -0.17 -17.35
C SER A 167 12.78 0.64 -18.40
N LEU A 168 13.80 1.42 -18.02
CA LEU A 168 14.66 2.12 -18.97
C LEU A 168 15.48 1.09 -19.76
N THR A 169 15.30 1.08 -21.08
CA THR A 169 16.06 0.25 -22.00
C THR A 169 16.54 1.11 -23.17
N GLY A 170 17.41 0.59 -24.04
CA GLY A 170 17.88 1.34 -25.21
C GLY A 170 16.74 1.89 -26.08
N ASP A 171 15.61 1.17 -26.13
CA ASP A 171 14.41 1.53 -26.88
C ASP A 171 13.48 2.50 -26.12
N ASN A 172 13.55 2.55 -24.79
CA ASN A 172 12.73 3.40 -23.92
C ASN A 172 13.61 4.33 -23.09
N GLN A 173 13.85 5.53 -23.62
CA GLN A 173 14.76 6.51 -23.02
C GLN A 173 14.10 7.41 -21.97
N VAL A 174 12.77 7.42 -21.88
CA VAL A 174 12.00 8.25 -20.95
C VAL A 174 10.83 7.45 -20.38
N ILE A 175 10.61 7.55 -19.08
CA ILE A 175 9.49 6.93 -18.37
C ILE A 175 8.88 7.96 -17.44
N SER A 176 7.55 8.08 -17.53
CA SER A 176 6.73 8.89 -16.63
C SER A 176 5.69 7.98 -16.00
N LYS A 177 5.56 8.04 -14.68
CA LYS A 177 4.54 7.35 -13.89
C LYS A 177 3.98 8.33 -12.87
N VAL A 178 2.67 8.47 -12.83
CA VAL A 178 1.98 9.37 -11.92
C VAL A 178 0.77 8.67 -11.32
N SER A 179 0.73 8.63 -10.00
CA SER A 179 -0.40 8.18 -9.19
C SER A 179 -0.81 9.31 -8.24
N ALA A 180 -1.83 9.09 -7.40
CA ALA A 180 -2.41 10.13 -6.55
C ALA A 180 -1.38 10.81 -5.62
N ASN A 181 -0.44 10.03 -5.06
CA ASN A 181 0.54 10.49 -4.07
C ASN A 181 2.00 10.38 -4.54
N ILE A 182 2.27 9.79 -5.72
CA ILE A 182 3.63 9.57 -6.23
C ILE A 182 3.71 10.03 -7.69
N ALA A 183 4.80 10.72 -8.03
CA ALA A 183 5.20 10.91 -9.41
C ALA A 183 6.67 10.53 -9.59
N LEU A 184 6.96 9.83 -10.68
CA LEU A 184 8.27 9.33 -11.07
C LEU A 184 8.51 9.69 -12.53
N GLU A 185 9.61 10.40 -12.77
CA GLU A 185 10.15 10.67 -14.10
C GLU A 185 11.58 10.13 -14.17
N ALA A 186 11.88 9.35 -15.20
CA ALA A 186 13.18 8.73 -15.38
C ALA A 186 13.65 8.87 -16.83
N PHE A 187 14.92 9.21 -17.03
CA PHE A 187 15.51 9.49 -18.34
C PHE A 187 16.88 8.85 -18.46
N LEU A 188 17.21 8.35 -19.65
CA LEU A 188 18.57 7.95 -19.99
C LEU A 188 19.34 9.17 -20.50
N ILE A 189 20.33 9.63 -19.73
CA ILE A 189 21.13 10.81 -20.05
C ILE A 189 22.45 10.38 -20.68
N GLN A 190 22.80 10.96 -21.83
CA GLN A 190 24.13 10.83 -22.42
C GLN A 190 25.04 11.94 -21.87
N PRO A 191 26.12 11.62 -21.12
CA PRO A 191 26.93 12.64 -20.46
C PRO A 191 27.58 13.64 -21.42
N SER A 192 27.88 13.23 -22.66
CA SER A 192 28.58 14.08 -23.64
C SER A 192 27.77 15.26 -24.18
N ASN A 193 26.44 15.24 -24.05
CA ASN A 193 25.56 16.30 -24.55
C ASN A 193 24.58 16.82 -23.48
N PHE A 194 24.80 16.48 -22.20
CA PHE A 194 23.92 16.88 -21.13
C PHE A 194 24.21 18.33 -20.68
N LEU A 195 23.25 19.21 -20.91
CA LEU A 195 23.33 20.63 -20.55
C LEU A 195 22.60 20.98 -19.25
N GLY A 196 21.70 20.11 -18.79
CA GLY A 196 20.91 20.31 -17.57
C GLY A 196 19.51 19.70 -17.66
N LEU A 197 18.83 19.64 -16.52
CA LEU A 197 17.46 19.15 -16.38
C LEU A 197 16.64 20.19 -15.62
N SER A 198 15.46 20.51 -16.12
CA SER A 198 14.47 21.36 -15.43
C SER A 198 13.24 20.53 -15.14
N CYS A 199 12.83 20.46 -13.88
CA CYS A 199 11.67 19.69 -13.42
C CYS A 199 10.63 20.60 -12.77
N THR A 200 9.36 20.34 -13.03
CA THR A 200 8.22 21.05 -12.45
C THR A 200 7.25 20.06 -11.84
N ALA A 201 6.86 20.27 -10.59
CA ALA A 201 5.80 19.56 -9.90
C ALA A 201 4.64 20.53 -9.63
N LEU A 202 3.43 20.17 -10.07
CA LEU A 202 2.20 20.90 -9.84
C LEU A 202 1.18 19.95 -9.24
N GLN A 203 0.62 20.29 -8.09
CA GLN A 203 -0.50 19.58 -7.50
C GLN A 203 -1.75 20.44 -7.64
N ARG A 204 -2.75 19.96 -8.37
CA ARG A 204 -4.06 20.62 -8.46
C ARG A 204 -5.01 19.99 -7.47
N THR A 205 -5.40 20.74 -6.45
CA THR A 205 -6.55 20.38 -5.62
C THR A 205 -7.81 20.66 -6.42
N PRO A 206 -8.77 19.73 -6.56
CA PRO A 206 -10.04 20.03 -7.19
C PRO A 206 -10.69 21.21 -6.46
N PRO A 207 -11.36 22.14 -7.17
CA PRO A 207 -12.03 23.24 -6.53
C PRO A 207 -13.04 22.64 -5.55
N SER A 208 -12.80 22.88 -4.25
CA SER A 208 -13.79 22.62 -3.22
C SER A 208 -15.08 23.27 -3.70
N SER A 209 -16.14 22.50 -3.85
CA SER A 209 -17.44 22.98 -4.28
C SER A 209 -17.82 24.14 -3.38
N ALA A 210 -17.59 25.36 -3.87
CA ALA A 210 -17.94 26.57 -3.18
C ALA A 210 -19.43 26.49 -2.88
N ILE A 211 -19.74 26.42 -1.59
CA ILE A 211 -21.09 26.50 -1.04
C ILE A 211 -21.76 27.73 -1.66
N SER A 212 -22.64 27.50 -2.64
CA SER A 212 -23.50 28.56 -3.18
C SER A 212 -24.72 28.67 -2.26
N PRO A 213 -25.13 29.87 -1.84
CA PRO A 213 -26.25 30.04 -0.94
C PRO A 213 -27.58 29.74 -1.64
N LEU A 214 -28.45 29.07 -0.89
CA LEU A 214 -29.83 28.69 -1.19
C LEU A 214 -30.64 29.87 -1.77
N PRO A 215 -31.64 29.58 -2.62
CA PRO A 215 -32.95 30.19 -2.42
C PRO A 215 -34.05 29.14 -2.28
N ASP A 216 -34.99 29.46 -1.39
CA ASP A 216 -36.18 28.70 -0.99
C ASP A 216 -37.07 28.21 -2.15
N GLY A 217 -37.69 27.04 -1.96
CA GLY A 217 -38.86 26.62 -2.72
C GLY A 217 -39.17 25.11 -2.65
N HIS A 218 -40.20 24.77 -1.86
CA HIS A 218 -41.04 23.55 -1.81
C HIS A 218 -41.00 22.58 -3.03
N SER A 219 -41.23 21.26 -2.96
CA SER A 219 -41.62 20.28 -1.94
C SER A 219 -41.73 18.87 -2.58
N HIS A 220 -41.58 17.81 -1.77
CA HIS A 220 -42.09 16.43 -1.90
C HIS A 220 -41.43 15.34 -2.79
N SER A 221 -41.15 14.23 -2.08
CA SER A 221 -41.14 12.78 -2.40
C SER A 221 -40.14 12.20 -3.42
N ASP A 222 -39.06 11.57 -2.90
CA ASP A 222 -38.87 10.10 -2.88
C ASP A 222 -37.42 9.78 -2.48
N GLN A 223 -37.24 9.24 -1.27
CA GLN A 223 -35.93 8.92 -0.69
C GLN A 223 -35.80 7.41 -0.52
N ASP A 224 -35.05 6.79 -1.44
CA ASP A 224 -33.95 5.87 -1.12
C ASP A 224 -33.40 5.26 -2.42
N LYS A 225 -32.50 6.01 -3.07
CA LYS A 225 -31.46 5.43 -3.93
C LYS A 225 -30.13 5.68 -3.24
N ILE A 226 -29.55 4.59 -2.75
CA ILE A 226 -28.17 4.49 -2.32
C ILE A 226 -27.30 4.99 -3.47
N ARG A 227 -26.81 6.22 -3.33
CA ARG A 227 -25.71 6.76 -4.13
C ARG A 227 -24.44 6.15 -3.55
N GLU A 228 -23.91 5.11 -4.21
CA GLU A 228 -22.50 4.75 -4.03
C GLU A 228 -21.67 5.99 -4.34
N GLY A 229 -20.92 6.44 -3.33
CA GLY A 229 -20.11 7.64 -3.36
C GLY A 229 -18.91 7.42 -4.27
N ASP A 230 -19.02 7.90 -5.50
CA ASP A 230 -17.91 7.96 -6.44
C ASP A 230 -17.05 9.20 -6.18
N ALA A 231 -15.74 8.97 -6.25
CA ALA A 231 -14.65 9.92 -6.38
C ALA A 231 -14.42 10.91 -5.21
N ALA A 232 -13.64 10.45 -4.23
CA ALA A 232 -12.71 11.32 -3.53
C ALA A 232 -11.92 12.11 -4.58
N GLY A 233 -11.96 13.45 -4.50
CA GLY A 233 -11.42 14.34 -5.51
C GLY A 233 -9.98 13.98 -5.87
N GLU A 234 -9.78 13.53 -7.11
CA GLU A 234 -8.47 13.16 -7.63
C GLU A 234 -7.56 14.39 -7.59
N SER A 235 -6.61 14.39 -6.65
CA SER A 235 -5.47 15.30 -6.68
C SER A 235 -4.66 14.96 -7.93
N LEU A 236 -4.79 15.77 -8.98
CA LEU A 236 -4.03 15.61 -10.21
C LEU A 236 -2.61 16.14 -9.97
N LEU A 237 -1.73 15.27 -9.49
CA LEU A 237 -0.30 15.50 -9.46
C LEU A 237 0.21 15.54 -10.91
N ASN A 238 1.00 16.54 -11.26
CA ASN A 238 1.63 16.66 -12.57
C ASN A 238 3.11 16.95 -12.34
N PHE A 239 3.94 15.97 -12.65
CA PHE A 239 5.38 16.08 -12.56
C PHE A 239 5.95 15.90 -13.96
N LYS A 240 6.78 16.84 -14.41
CA LYS A 240 7.44 16.78 -15.71
C LYS A 240 8.86 17.27 -15.58
N CYS A 241 9.77 16.62 -16.29
CA CYS A 241 11.14 17.07 -16.43
C CYS A 241 11.51 17.19 -17.91
N HIS A 242 12.30 18.21 -18.23
CA HIS A 242 12.78 18.49 -19.58
C HIS A 242 14.28 18.75 -19.56
N THR A 243 15.01 18.20 -20.54
CA THR A 243 16.41 18.55 -20.75
C THR A 243 16.51 19.96 -21.28
N VAL A 244 17.43 20.74 -20.73
CA VAL A 244 17.63 22.14 -21.12
C VAL A 244 18.36 22.15 -22.46
N ASN A 245 17.65 22.44 -23.56
CA ASN A 245 18.27 22.71 -24.85
C ASN A 245 18.45 24.22 -25.04
N ASN A 246 19.56 24.61 -25.67
CA ASN A 246 20.03 26.00 -25.80
C ASN A 246 19.12 26.93 -26.64
N SER A 247 17.88 26.55 -26.96
CA SER A 247 17.02 27.23 -27.94
C SER A 247 15.58 27.55 -27.48
N ALA A 248 15.18 27.31 -26.23
CA ALA A 248 13.81 27.59 -25.78
C ALA A 248 13.76 28.49 -24.54
N SER A 249 13.34 29.74 -24.76
CA SER A 249 12.97 30.70 -23.72
C SER A 249 11.81 30.16 -22.88
N THR A 250 12.00 30.02 -21.57
CA THR A 250 11.07 29.44 -20.58
C THR A 250 9.79 30.25 -20.32
N ALA A 251 9.44 31.21 -21.18
CA ALA A 251 8.30 32.10 -20.98
C ALA A 251 7.01 31.72 -21.73
N SER A 252 7.03 30.73 -22.63
CA SER A 252 5.88 30.46 -23.53
C SER A 252 5.06 29.19 -23.23
N GLN A 253 5.45 28.36 -22.25
CA GLN A 253 4.71 27.12 -21.92
C GLN A 253 3.74 27.23 -20.73
N LEU A 254 3.56 28.43 -20.18
CA LEU A 254 2.64 28.70 -19.05
C LEU A 254 1.23 29.14 -19.49
N SER A 255 0.88 29.06 -20.78
CA SER A 255 -0.48 29.35 -21.26
C SER A 255 -1.11 28.13 -21.93
N LYS A 256 -1.82 27.30 -21.14
CA LYS A 256 -3.10 26.65 -21.44
C LYS A 256 -3.53 25.71 -20.31
#